data_AF-A0A832H214-F1
#
_entry.id   AF-A0A832H214-F1
#
_cell.length_a   1.000
_cell.length_b   1.000
_cell.length_c   1.000
_cell.angle_alpha   90.00
_cell.angle_beta   90.00
_cell.angle_gamma   90.00
#
_symmetry.space_group_name_H-M   'P 1'
#
loop_
_entity.id
_entity.type
_entity.pdbx_description
1 polymer ?
#
loop_
_entity_poly.entity_id
_entity_poly.type
_entity_poly.pdbx_seq_one_letter_code
_entity_poly.pdbx_strand_id
1 'polypeptide(L)'
;PPQLYVRQHPVPNAYTFAMRGKQPFVVIHTSLLELLTSEEIQAVIAHELGHLKCEHGVYLTLANILVLAAGQLPWGASIAQSLQIQLMEWVRCAEFTCDRAALLATQNPRVVASVLMKLAGGSPTLASKLNLDAFLAQARAYDDISNDQIGELLKQAMTAQLTHPVPVLRAREIDRWGSSQAYQSLLESRPAEYGTKDVVKGGWRNW
;
A
#
# COMPACT_ATOMS: atom_id res chain seq x y z
N PRO A 1 -8.14 18.47 -6.90
CA PRO A 1 -7.31 17.25 -6.99
C PRO A 1 -6.09 17.41 -6.08
N PRO A 2 -5.47 16.31 -5.61
CA PRO A 2 -4.22 16.39 -4.87
C PRO A 2 -3.11 17.01 -5.72
N GLN A 3 -2.18 17.73 -5.10
CA GLN A 3 -0.98 18.21 -5.77
C GLN A 3 0.04 17.07 -5.92
N LEU A 4 0.93 17.18 -6.90
CA LEU A 4 2.01 16.22 -7.12
C LEU A 4 3.35 16.94 -7.06
N TYR A 5 4.25 16.44 -6.24
CA TYR A 5 5.60 16.98 -6.08
C TYR A 5 6.64 15.90 -6.35
N VAL A 6 7.80 16.33 -6.86
CA VAL A 6 8.99 15.47 -7.00
C VAL A 6 10.04 15.94 -6.01
N ARG A 7 10.59 15.02 -5.23
CA ARG A 7 11.65 15.28 -4.26
C ARG A 7 12.92 14.55 -4.68
N GLN A 8 14.03 15.27 -4.72
CA GLN A 8 15.34 14.66 -4.91
C GLN A 8 15.69 13.80 -3.69
N HIS A 9 15.80 12.48 -3.88
CA HIS A 9 16.15 11.56 -2.81
C HIS A 9 16.71 10.25 -3.39
N PRO A 10 17.79 9.69 -2.83
CA PRO A 10 18.44 8.49 -3.39
C PRO A 10 17.70 7.18 -3.08
N VAL A 11 16.85 7.15 -2.06
CA VAL A 11 16.04 5.97 -1.72
C VAL A 11 14.67 6.04 -2.42
N PRO A 12 14.29 5.02 -3.23
CA PRO A 12 13.00 4.96 -3.90
C PRO A 12 11.85 5.01 -2.90
N ASN A 13 10.99 6.01 -3.00
CA ASN A 13 9.79 6.11 -2.17
C ASN A 13 8.74 7.04 -2.82
N ALA A 14 7.49 6.85 -2.42
CA ALA A 14 6.41 7.81 -2.60
C ALA A 14 5.62 7.89 -1.30
N TYR A 15 4.97 9.02 -1.05
CA TYR A 15 4.08 9.13 0.10
C TYR A 15 3.04 10.21 -0.14
N THR A 16 1.97 10.11 0.61
CA THR A 16 0.85 11.03 0.53
C THR A 16 0.55 11.66 1.88
N PHE A 17 0.25 12.94 1.85
CA PHE A 17 -0.11 13.69 3.04
C PHE A 17 -1.45 14.40 2.86
N ALA A 18 -2.29 14.28 3.89
CA ALA A 18 -3.56 14.99 3.98
C ALA A 18 -3.69 15.60 5.38
N MET A 19 -4.08 16.87 5.42
CA MET A 19 -4.38 17.58 6.66
C MET A 19 -5.67 18.35 6.47
N ARG A 20 -6.48 18.38 7.54
CA ARG A 20 -7.75 19.09 7.57
C ARG A 20 -7.60 20.57 7.15
N GLY A 21 -8.42 21.03 6.21
CA GLY A 21 -8.42 22.38 5.67
C GLY A 21 -7.24 22.69 4.75
N LYS A 22 -6.45 21.69 4.36
CA LYS A 22 -5.30 21.84 3.46
C LYS A 22 -5.48 20.94 2.23
N GLN A 23 -4.96 21.41 1.11
CA GLN A 23 -4.96 20.61 -0.11
C GLN A 23 -4.05 19.40 0.07
N PRO A 24 -4.54 18.16 -0.14
CA PRO A 24 -3.69 16.97 -0.05
C PRO A 24 -2.65 16.97 -1.17
N PHE A 25 -1.53 16.28 -0.94
CA PHE A 25 -0.47 16.16 -1.92
C PHE A 25 0.25 14.82 -1.86
N VAL A 26 0.72 14.38 -3.02
CA VAL A 26 1.57 13.20 -3.21
C VAL A 26 2.99 13.67 -3.51
N VAL A 27 3.98 13.03 -2.91
CA VAL A 27 5.40 13.26 -3.19
C VAL A 27 6.01 11.99 -3.75
N ILE A 28 6.77 12.11 -4.84
CA ILE A 28 7.51 11.02 -5.45
C ILE A 28 9.01 11.33 -5.40
N HIS A 29 9.83 10.36 -5.00
CA HIS A 29 11.27 10.50 -5.02
C HIS A 29 11.85 10.32 -6.44
N THR A 30 12.91 11.06 -6.78
CA THR A 30 13.60 10.93 -8.08
C THR A 30 14.10 9.51 -8.35
N SER A 31 14.66 8.84 -7.35
CA SER A 31 15.11 7.44 -7.44
C SER A 31 13.97 6.44 -7.75
N LEU A 32 12.73 6.76 -7.39
CA LEU A 32 11.58 5.93 -7.76
C LEU A 32 11.26 6.06 -9.25
N LEU A 33 11.34 7.27 -9.80
CA LEU A 33 11.13 7.54 -11.22
C LEU A 33 12.21 6.90 -12.09
N GLU A 34 13.43 6.77 -11.57
CA GLU A 34 14.53 6.07 -12.25
C GLU A 34 14.38 4.54 -12.23
N LEU A 35 13.70 4.01 -11.21
CA LEU A 35 13.53 2.57 -11.00
C LEU A 35 12.35 1.97 -11.77
N LEU A 36 11.26 2.72 -11.90
CA LEU A 36 9.95 2.22 -12.35
C LEU A 36 9.60 2.69 -13.77
N THR A 37 8.83 1.87 -14.48
CA THR A 37 8.21 2.27 -15.76
C THR A 37 7.04 3.23 -15.53
N SER A 38 6.55 3.88 -16.59
CA SER A 38 5.40 4.79 -16.49
C SER A 38 4.13 4.11 -15.95
N GLU A 39 3.87 2.86 -16.34
CA GLU A 39 2.72 2.07 -15.85
C GLU A 39 2.87 1.70 -14.37
N GLU A 40 4.11 1.38 -13.95
CA GLU A 40 4.44 1.11 -12.55
C GLU A 40 4.34 2.38 -11.69
N ILE A 41 4.73 3.54 -12.21
CA ILE A 41 4.54 4.83 -11.54
C ILE A 41 3.04 5.14 -11.39
N GLN A 42 2.22 4.84 -12.41
CA GLN A 42 0.76 4.95 -12.29
C GLN A 42 0.21 4.05 -11.18
N ALA A 43 0.74 2.83 -11.04
CA ALA A 43 0.37 1.93 -9.94
C ALA A 43 0.70 2.54 -8.57
N VAL A 44 1.91 3.10 -8.40
CA VAL A 44 2.31 3.78 -7.16
C VAL A 44 1.41 4.98 -6.86
N ILE A 45 1.15 5.84 -7.85
CA ILE A 45 0.26 6.98 -7.65
C ILE A 45 -1.15 6.51 -7.26
N ALA A 46 -1.67 5.46 -7.89
CA ALA A 46 -2.97 4.91 -7.55
C ALA A 46 -3.01 4.30 -6.13
N HIS A 47 -1.93 3.65 -5.70
CA HIS A 47 -1.75 3.18 -4.33
C HIS A 47 -1.81 4.34 -3.33
N GLU A 48 -1.02 5.38 -3.57
CA GLU A 48 -0.96 6.61 -2.77
C GLU A 48 -2.31 7.34 -2.69
N LEU A 49 -3.02 7.43 -3.82
CA LEU A 49 -4.39 7.96 -3.86
C LEU A 49 -5.39 7.06 -3.13
N GLY A 50 -5.13 5.76 -3.03
CA GLY A 50 -5.87 4.82 -2.18
C GLY A 50 -5.82 5.24 -0.71
N HIS A 51 -4.64 5.61 -0.20
CA HIS A 51 -4.52 6.13 1.17
C HIS A 51 -5.34 7.40 1.39
N LEU A 52 -5.39 8.31 0.42
CA LEU A 52 -6.24 9.50 0.50
C LEU A 52 -7.72 9.14 0.47
N LYS A 53 -8.13 8.26 -0.45
CA LYS A 53 -9.53 7.90 -0.64
C LYS A 53 -10.11 7.21 0.58
N CYS A 54 -9.31 6.41 1.27
CA CYS A 54 -9.65 5.68 2.49
C CYS A 54 -9.26 6.41 3.78
N GLU A 55 -8.76 7.65 3.68
CA GLU A 55 -8.40 8.52 4.82
C GLU A 55 -7.36 7.91 5.78
N HIS A 56 -6.49 7.03 5.27
CA HIS A 56 -5.60 6.23 6.11
C HIS A 56 -4.64 7.08 6.98
N GLY A 57 -4.13 8.20 6.44
CA GLY A 57 -3.20 9.08 7.17
C GLY A 57 -3.83 9.81 8.38
N VAL A 58 -5.14 10.08 8.33
CA VAL A 58 -5.85 10.76 9.43
C VAL A 58 -5.99 9.81 10.62
N TYR A 59 -6.39 8.57 10.37
CA TYR A 59 -6.50 7.54 11.42
C TYR A 59 -5.16 7.23 12.08
N LEU A 60 -4.07 7.20 11.30
CA LEU A 60 -2.72 7.02 11.85
C LEU A 60 -2.32 8.15 12.81
N THR A 61 -2.65 9.40 12.45
CA THR A 61 -2.36 10.57 13.31
C THR A 61 -3.13 10.49 14.62
N LEU A 62 -4.43 10.18 14.58
CA LEU A 62 -5.26 10.02 15.78
C LEU A 62 -4.77 8.88 16.65
N ALA A 63 -4.42 7.74 16.06
CA ALA A 63 -3.93 6.59 16.80
C ALA A 63 -2.58 6.87 17.48
N ASN A 64 -1.66 7.59 16.82
CA ASN A 64 -0.40 8.01 17.43
C ASN A 64 -0.62 8.94 18.63
N ILE A 65 -1.58 9.87 18.57
CA ILE A 65 -1.94 10.73 19.71
C ILE A 65 -2.49 9.89 20.87
N LEU A 66 -3.33 8.90 20.59
CA LEU A 66 -3.88 8.00 21.62
C LEU A 66 -2.79 7.16 22.29
N VAL A 67 -1.84 6.62 21.52
CA VAL A 67 -0.68 5.87 22.05
C VAL A 67 0.16 6.79 22.96
N LEU A 68 0.42 8.02 22.53
CA LEU A 68 1.22 8.97 23.28
C LEU A 68 0.54 9.37 24.61
N ALA A 69 -0.78 9.58 24.58
CA ALA A 69 -1.59 9.88 25.75
C ALA A 69 -1.67 8.70 26.71
N ALA A 70 -1.87 7.48 26.19
CA ALA A 70 -1.90 6.26 27.00
C ALA A 70 -0.58 6.07 27.76
N GLY A 71 0.56 6.35 27.14
CA GLY A 71 1.88 6.24 27.77
C GLY A 71 2.11 7.14 29.00
N GLN A 72 1.26 8.16 29.22
CA GLN A 72 1.36 9.04 30.39
C GLN A 72 0.64 8.50 31.64
N LEU A 73 -0.16 7.44 31.50
CA LEU A 73 -0.92 6.86 32.61
C LEU A 73 -0.09 5.83 33.40
N PRO A 74 -0.42 5.57 34.68
CA PRO A 74 0.07 4.38 35.37
C PRO A 74 -0.29 3.14 34.55
N TRP A 75 0.67 2.24 34.31
CA TRP A 75 0.49 1.05 33.44
C TRP A 75 0.27 1.41 31.96
N GLY A 76 0.38 2.69 31.64
CA GLY A 76 0.16 3.27 30.33
C GLY A 76 1.09 2.76 29.25
N ALA A 77 2.33 2.39 29.61
CA ALA A 77 3.28 1.80 28.68
C ALA A 77 2.77 0.49 28.06
N SER A 78 2.16 -0.39 28.87
CA SER A 78 1.60 -1.67 28.39
C SER A 78 0.38 -1.45 27.49
N ILE A 79 -0.47 -0.48 27.85
CA ILE A 79 -1.64 -0.10 27.05
C ILE A 79 -1.20 0.51 25.72
N ALA A 80 -0.25 1.44 25.76
CA ALA A 80 0.34 2.07 24.58
C ALA A 80 0.97 1.03 23.64
N GLN A 81 1.70 0.06 24.20
CA GLN A 81 2.30 -1.02 23.42
C GLN A 81 1.25 -1.92 22.76
N SER A 82 0.19 -2.32 23.49
CA SER A 82 -0.91 -3.11 22.93
C SER A 82 -1.64 -2.36 21.81
N LEU A 83 -1.92 -1.08 22.01
CA LEU A 83 -2.55 -0.22 21.02
C LEU A 83 -1.66 -0.03 19.78
N GLN A 84 -0.34 0.10 19.98
CA GLN A 84 0.62 0.22 18.89
C GLN A 84 0.67 -1.05 18.03
N ILE A 85 0.62 -2.25 18.63
CA ILE A 85 0.59 -3.51 17.89
C ILE A 85 -0.66 -3.57 16.98
N GLN A 86 -1.83 -3.27 17.52
CA GLN A 86 -3.09 -3.26 16.77
C GLN A 86 -3.09 -2.18 15.67
N LEU A 87 -2.52 -1.00 15.95
CA LEU A 87 -2.37 0.05 14.96
C LEU A 87 -1.46 -0.39 13.81
N MET A 88 -0.33 -1.03 14.10
CA MET A 88 0.57 -1.55 13.07
C MET A 88 -0.09 -2.65 12.23
N GLU A 89 -0.92 -3.49 12.84
CA GLU A 89 -1.72 -4.48 12.09
C GLU A 89 -2.75 -3.78 11.19
N TRP A 90 -3.43 -2.76 11.68
CA TRP A 90 -4.35 -1.97 10.86
C TRP A 90 -3.65 -1.28 9.68
N VAL A 91 -2.45 -0.70 9.90
CA VAL A 91 -1.63 -0.10 8.82
C VAL A 91 -1.29 -1.16 7.77
N ARG A 92 -0.92 -2.37 8.19
CA ARG A 92 -0.66 -3.49 7.26
C ARG A 92 -1.91 -3.87 6.45
N CYS A 93 -3.10 -3.84 7.06
CA CYS A 93 -4.36 -4.06 6.36
C CYS A 93 -4.70 -2.94 5.36
N ALA A 94 -4.35 -1.69 5.70
CA ALA A 94 -4.54 -0.53 4.84
C ALA A 94 -3.75 -0.65 3.52
N GLU A 95 -2.57 -1.26 3.55
CA GLU A 95 -1.75 -1.53 2.35
C GLU A 95 -2.48 -2.40 1.32
N PHE A 96 -3.17 -3.46 1.75
CA PHE A 96 -3.94 -4.31 0.83
C PHE A 96 -5.09 -3.55 0.16
N THR A 97 -5.69 -2.59 0.86
CA THR A 97 -6.73 -1.73 0.29
C THR A 97 -6.13 -0.81 -0.80
N CYS A 98 -4.94 -0.28 -0.55
CA CYS A 98 -4.25 0.60 -1.50
C CYS A 98 -3.69 -0.17 -2.70
N ASP A 99 -3.25 -1.41 -2.51
CA ASP A 99 -2.87 -2.32 -3.61
C ASP A 99 -4.04 -2.63 -4.53
N ARG A 100 -5.23 -2.83 -3.96
CA ARG A 100 -6.46 -3.00 -4.76
C ARG A 100 -6.77 -1.74 -5.56
N ALA A 101 -6.56 -0.54 -5.00
CA ALA A 101 -6.69 0.71 -5.75
C ALA A 101 -5.68 0.79 -6.91
N ALA A 102 -4.43 0.37 -6.69
CA ALA A 102 -3.42 0.26 -7.74
C ALA A 102 -3.83 -0.72 -8.86
N LEU A 103 -4.37 -1.89 -8.49
CA LEU A 103 -4.87 -2.86 -9.46
C LEU A 103 -6.10 -2.36 -10.23
N LEU A 104 -7.00 -1.62 -9.60
CA LEU A 104 -8.15 -1.01 -10.29
C LEU A 104 -7.74 0.06 -11.31
N ALA A 105 -6.65 0.77 -11.03
CA ALA A 105 -6.13 1.81 -11.91
C ALA A 105 -5.30 1.27 -13.07
N THR A 106 -4.53 0.19 -12.84
CA THR A 106 -3.65 -0.43 -13.85
C THR A 106 -4.32 -1.55 -14.62
N GLN A 107 -5.35 -2.17 -14.05
CA GLN A 107 -6.04 -3.35 -14.57
C GLN A 107 -5.12 -4.54 -14.88
N ASN A 108 -3.92 -4.56 -14.30
CA ASN A 108 -2.93 -5.60 -14.53
C ASN A 108 -2.22 -5.97 -13.21
N PRO A 109 -2.51 -7.15 -12.62
CA PRO A 109 -1.90 -7.56 -11.35
C PRO A 109 -0.38 -7.73 -11.44
N ARG A 110 0.15 -8.03 -12.65
CA ARG A 110 1.59 -8.17 -12.87
C ARG A 110 2.33 -6.84 -12.72
N VAL A 111 1.69 -5.70 -13.01
CA VAL A 111 2.29 -4.37 -12.81
C VAL A 111 2.48 -4.10 -11.33
N VAL A 112 1.44 -4.30 -10.53
CA VAL A 112 1.51 -4.09 -9.07
C VAL A 112 2.53 -5.05 -8.44
N ALA A 113 2.54 -6.31 -8.84
CA ALA A 113 3.55 -7.28 -8.39
C ALA A 113 4.98 -6.89 -8.81
N SER A 114 5.16 -6.35 -10.03
CA SER A 114 6.45 -5.83 -10.51
C SER A 114 6.94 -4.66 -9.67
N VAL A 115 6.06 -3.72 -9.30
CA VAL A 115 6.39 -2.62 -8.38
C VAL A 115 6.92 -3.16 -7.05
N LEU A 116 6.18 -4.08 -6.42
CA LEU A 116 6.57 -4.68 -5.15
C LEU A 116 7.93 -5.39 -5.24
N MET A 117 8.16 -6.14 -6.32
CA MET A 117 9.43 -6.81 -6.60
C MET A 117 10.58 -5.82 -6.76
N LYS A 118 10.40 -4.77 -7.57
CA LYS A 118 11.43 -3.75 -7.83
C LYS A 118 11.75 -2.93 -6.59
N LEU A 119 10.74 -2.59 -5.79
CA LEU A 119 10.94 -1.91 -4.50
C LEU A 119 11.70 -2.79 -3.51
N ALA A 120 11.42 -4.10 -3.49
CA ALA A 120 12.18 -5.05 -2.67
C ALA A 120 13.64 -5.20 -3.17
N GLY A 121 13.87 -5.17 -4.48
CA GLY A 121 15.20 -5.26 -5.09
C GLY A 121 16.00 -3.95 -5.05
N GLY A 122 15.33 -2.80 -5.01
CA GLY A 122 15.88 -1.46 -4.72
C GLY A 122 16.92 -0.91 -5.71
N SER A 123 17.17 -1.58 -6.85
CA SER A 123 18.29 -1.25 -7.73
C SER A 123 17.86 -1.07 -9.20
N PRO A 124 17.97 0.14 -9.76
CA PRO A 124 17.67 0.39 -11.17
C PRO A 124 18.53 -0.46 -12.13
N THR A 125 19.80 -0.71 -11.78
CA THR A 125 20.72 -1.50 -12.61
C THR A 125 20.42 -2.99 -12.59
N LEU A 126 19.77 -3.49 -11.52
CA LEU A 126 19.34 -4.88 -11.41
C LEU A 126 17.87 -5.08 -11.81
N ALA A 127 17.08 -4.01 -11.94
CA ALA A 127 15.65 -4.09 -12.21
C ALA A 127 15.31 -4.92 -13.46
N SER A 128 16.13 -4.84 -14.51
CA SER A 128 15.96 -5.63 -15.75
C SER A 128 16.33 -7.11 -15.61
N LYS A 129 17.06 -7.47 -14.53
CA LYS A 129 17.48 -8.85 -14.23
C LYS A 129 16.52 -9.55 -13.27
N LEU A 130 15.57 -8.82 -12.68
CA LEU A 130 14.57 -9.40 -11.77
C LEU A 130 13.58 -10.26 -12.56
N ASN A 131 13.16 -11.37 -11.96
CA ASN A 131 12.23 -12.31 -12.56
C ASN A 131 10.91 -12.31 -11.79
N LEU A 132 9.87 -11.75 -12.42
CA LEU A 132 8.55 -11.64 -11.81
C LEU A 132 7.88 -12.99 -11.56
N ASP A 133 8.06 -13.96 -12.46
CA ASP A 133 7.48 -15.30 -12.31
C ASP A 133 8.09 -16.03 -11.11
N ALA A 134 9.41 -15.89 -10.91
CA ALA A 134 10.10 -16.43 -9.74
C ALA A 134 9.64 -15.75 -8.45
N PHE A 135 9.45 -14.43 -8.47
CA PHE A 135 8.93 -13.68 -7.32
C PHE A 135 7.49 -14.10 -6.96
N LEU A 136 6.61 -14.28 -7.96
CA LEU A 136 5.26 -14.79 -7.74
C LEU A 136 5.24 -16.26 -7.31
N ALA A 137 6.15 -17.09 -7.81
CA ALA A 137 6.31 -18.46 -7.34
C ALA A 137 6.73 -18.51 -5.86
N GLN A 138 7.66 -17.64 -5.44
CA GLN A 138 8.02 -17.47 -4.03
C GLN A 138 6.81 -16.99 -3.20
N ALA A 139 5.99 -16.12 -3.76
CA ALA A 139 4.77 -15.63 -3.12
C ALA A 139 3.71 -16.71 -2.88
N ARG A 140 3.59 -17.67 -3.80
CA ARG A 140 2.70 -18.83 -3.64
C ARG A 140 3.26 -19.85 -2.64
N ALA A 141 4.57 -20.14 -2.70
CA ALA A 141 5.23 -21.06 -1.78
C ALA A 141 5.26 -20.55 -0.31
N TYR A 142 5.04 -19.25 -0.10
CA TYR A 142 4.96 -18.69 1.25
C TYR A 142 3.82 -19.28 2.10
N ASP A 143 2.76 -19.81 1.48
CA ASP A 143 1.65 -20.49 2.17
C ASP A 143 2.08 -21.79 2.84
N ASP A 144 3.06 -22.48 2.26
CA ASP A 144 3.54 -23.78 2.75
C ASP A 144 4.42 -23.67 4.00
N ILE A 145 4.97 -22.48 4.27
CA ILE A 145 5.84 -22.21 5.43
C ILE A 145 5.02 -22.12 6.74
N SER A 146 3.72 -21.84 6.66
CA SER A 146 2.86 -21.59 7.83
C SER A 146 2.17 -22.82 8.43
N ASN A 147 2.53 -24.04 8.02
CA ASN A 147 1.79 -25.23 8.45
C ASN A 147 2.04 -25.65 9.92
N ASP A 148 3.04 -25.07 10.60
CA ASP A 148 3.33 -25.34 12.01
C ASP A 148 3.36 -24.05 12.87
N GLN A 149 2.97 -24.16 14.15
CA GLN A 149 2.89 -23.03 15.11
C GLN A 149 4.20 -22.25 15.26
N ILE A 150 5.35 -22.93 15.11
CA ILE A 150 6.69 -22.29 15.15
C ILE A 150 6.92 -21.42 13.91
N GLY A 151 6.42 -21.85 12.75
CA GLY A 151 6.50 -21.08 11.49
C GLY A 151 5.70 -19.79 11.57
N GLU A 152 4.49 -19.83 12.11
CA GLU A 152 3.66 -18.63 12.33
C GLU A 152 4.27 -17.69 13.38
N LEU A 153 4.82 -18.21 14.48
CA LEU A 153 5.50 -17.39 15.48
C LEU A 153 6.74 -16.69 14.90
N LEU A 154 7.56 -17.41 14.13
CA LEU A 154 8.76 -16.86 13.50
C LEU A 154 8.39 -15.77 12.47
N LYS A 155 7.36 -16.01 11.68
CA LYS A 155 6.80 -15.06 10.72
C LYS A 155 6.28 -13.79 11.41
N GLN A 156 5.56 -13.93 12.52
CA GLN A 156 5.13 -12.78 13.33
C GLN A 156 6.34 -12.00 13.87
N ALA A 157 7.35 -12.69 14.43
CA ALA A 157 8.55 -12.04 14.96
C ALA A 157 9.33 -11.27 13.89
N MET A 158 9.52 -11.85 12.70
CA MET A 158 10.24 -11.21 11.59
C MET A 158 9.48 -10.02 10.98
N THR A 159 8.14 -10.05 11.03
CA THR A 159 7.31 -9.00 10.42
C THR A 159 6.86 -7.92 11.42
N ALA A 160 7.03 -8.15 12.73
CA ALA A 160 6.57 -7.26 13.79
C ALA A 160 7.10 -5.83 13.67
N GLN A 161 8.34 -5.66 13.21
CA GLN A 161 9.01 -4.37 13.07
C GLN A 161 8.88 -3.75 11.66
N LEU A 162 8.29 -4.46 10.70
CA LEU A 162 8.09 -3.92 9.36
C LEU A 162 6.89 -2.97 9.37
N THR A 163 7.10 -1.79 8.78
CA THR A 163 6.07 -0.76 8.58
C THR A 163 5.03 -1.16 7.53
N HIS A 164 5.42 -2.05 6.61
CA HIS A 164 4.58 -2.59 5.56
C HIS A 164 4.58 -4.13 5.64
N PRO A 165 3.53 -4.83 5.18
CA PRO A 165 3.58 -6.27 5.01
C PRO A 165 4.72 -6.65 4.06
N VAL A 166 5.26 -7.87 4.21
CA VAL A 166 6.30 -8.34 3.30
C VAL A 166 5.82 -8.27 1.84
N PRO A 167 6.63 -7.74 0.90
CA PRO A 167 6.21 -7.53 -0.50
C PRO A 167 5.64 -8.79 -1.16
N VAL A 168 6.16 -9.95 -0.79
CA VAL A 168 5.75 -11.28 -1.24
C VAL A 168 4.27 -11.57 -0.89
N LEU A 169 3.81 -11.22 0.32
CA LEU A 169 2.41 -11.40 0.73
C LEU A 169 1.45 -10.48 -0.04
N ARG A 170 1.87 -9.24 -0.29
CA ARG A 170 1.08 -8.26 -1.05
C ARG A 170 0.93 -8.69 -2.50
N ALA A 171 2.01 -9.18 -3.12
CA ALA A 171 1.99 -9.71 -4.48
C ALA A 171 1.05 -10.93 -4.59
N ARG A 172 1.10 -11.85 -3.62
CA ARG A 172 0.16 -12.99 -3.54
C ARG A 172 -1.29 -12.54 -3.47
N GLU A 173 -1.61 -11.59 -2.59
CA GLU A 173 -2.99 -11.11 -2.42
C GLU A 173 -3.51 -10.40 -3.66
N ILE A 174 -2.65 -9.69 -4.39
CA ILE A 174 -3.04 -9.05 -5.65
C ILE A 174 -3.26 -10.06 -6.78
N ASP A 175 -2.40 -11.08 -6.89
CA ASP A 175 -2.59 -12.19 -7.84
C ASP A 175 -3.93 -12.91 -7.60
N ARG A 176 -4.23 -13.18 -6.32
CA ARG A 176 -5.50 -13.79 -5.88
C ARG A 176 -6.70 -12.88 -6.13
N TRP A 177 -6.62 -11.60 -5.80
CA TRP A 177 -7.76 -10.70 -5.95
C TRP A 177 -8.04 -10.38 -7.41
N GLY A 178 -7.00 -10.18 -8.24
CA GLY A 178 -7.14 -9.93 -9.68
C GLY A 178 -7.79 -11.08 -10.45
N SER A 179 -7.71 -12.31 -9.94
CA SER A 179 -8.38 -13.49 -10.49
C SER A 179 -9.77 -13.76 -9.88
N SER A 180 -10.23 -12.94 -8.93
CA SER A 180 -11.49 -13.17 -8.22
C SER A 180 -12.72 -12.65 -8.98
N GLN A 181 -13.87 -13.29 -8.78
CA GLN A 181 -15.16 -12.82 -9.30
C GLN A 181 -15.50 -11.40 -8.80
N ALA A 182 -15.15 -11.09 -7.54
CA ALA A 182 -15.40 -9.78 -6.96
C ALA A 182 -14.70 -8.65 -7.74
N TYR A 183 -13.46 -8.89 -8.17
CA TYR A 183 -12.72 -7.94 -9.02
C TYR A 183 -13.38 -7.79 -10.40
N GLN A 184 -13.75 -8.91 -11.03
CA GLN A 184 -14.42 -8.87 -12.34
C GLN A 184 -15.75 -8.11 -12.27
N SER A 185 -16.59 -8.41 -11.27
CA SER A 185 -17.87 -7.71 -11.08
C SER A 185 -17.69 -6.22 -10.78
N LEU A 186 -16.61 -5.81 -10.09
CA LEU A 186 -16.29 -4.39 -9.91
C LEU A 186 -15.96 -3.69 -11.23
N LEU A 187 -15.20 -4.35 -12.12
CA LEU A 187 -14.89 -3.82 -13.44
C LEU A 187 -16.13 -3.72 -14.34
N GLU A 188 -17.02 -4.71 -14.29
CA GLU A 188 -18.28 -4.74 -15.03
C GLU A 188 -19.30 -3.72 -14.51
N SER A 189 -19.34 -3.49 -13.20
CA SER A 189 -20.26 -2.54 -12.56
C SER A 189 -19.90 -1.06 -12.77
N ARG A 190 -18.79 -0.76 -13.47
CA ARG A 190 -18.46 0.63 -13.80
C ARG A 190 -19.58 1.20 -14.67
N PRO A 191 -20.18 2.36 -14.30
CA PRO A 191 -21.05 3.07 -15.20
C PRO A 191 -20.28 3.32 -16.50
N ALA A 192 -20.82 2.82 -17.61
CA ALA A 192 -20.27 2.99 -18.94
C ALA A 192 -20.48 4.43 -19.39
N GLU A 193 -19.90 5.41 -18.70
CA GLU A 193 -19.72 6.80 -19.16
C GLU A 193 -19.07 7.65 -18.05
N TYR A 194 -17.78 7.93 -18.21
CA TYR A 194 -17.20 9.22 -17.78
C TYR A 194 -17.35 10.25 -18.91
N GLY A 195 -18.36 10.06 -19.78
CA GLY A 195 -18.69 10.89 -20.92
C GLY A 195 -20.14 11.36 -20.77
N THR A 196 -20.35 12.67 -20.86
CA THR A 196 -21.67 13.30 -21.03
C THR A 196 -22.71 13.16 -19.92
N LYS A 197 -22.84 14.24 -19.14
CA LYS A 197 -24.03 14.67 -18.38
C LYS A 197 -24.39 13.88 -17.13
N ASP A 198 -23.45 13.78 -16.21
CA ASP A 198 -23.61 14.24 -14.83
C ASP A 198 -22.28 14.03 -14.14
N VAL A 199 -21.51 15.12 -13.98
CA VAL A 199 -20.24 15.06 -13.26
C VAL A 199 -20.60 14.86 -11.79
N VAL A 200 -20.78 13.61 -11.37
CA VAL A 200 -20.48 13.21 -10.00
C VAL A 200 -19.00 13.51 -9.86
N LYS A 201 -18.68 14.75 -9.49
CA LYS A 201 -17.32 15.12 -9.10
C LYS A 201 -17.02 14.14 -7.98
N GLY A 202 -16.19 13.15 -8.28
CA GLY A 202 -15.56 12.31 -7.28
C GLY A 202 -14.78 13.23 -6.37
N GLY A 203 -15.48 13.79 -5.38
CA GLY A 203 -14.94 14.74 -4.45
C GLY A 203 -13.93 14.00 -3.61
N TRP A 204 -12.77 14.62 -3.43
CA TRP A 204 -11.98 14.34 -2.24
C TRP A 204 -12.81 14.88 -1.08
N ARG A 205 -13.09 14.07 -0.06
CA ARG A 205 -13.81 14.56 1.11
C ARG A 205 -12.95 15.68 1.69
N ASN A 206 -13.48 16.91 1.61
CA ASN A 206 -12.82 18.07 2.19
C ASN A 206 -12.96 17.92 3.70
N TRP A 207 -11.93 17.38 4.33
CA TRP A 207 -11.61 17.68 5.71
C TRP A 207 -10.78 18.95 5.68
#